data_AF-A0A5N8YR39-F1
#
_entry.id   AF-A0A5N8YR39-F1
#
_cell.length_a   1.000
_cell.length_b   1.000
_cell.length_c   1.000
_cell.angle_alpha   90.00
_cell.angle_beta   90.00
_cell.angle_gamma   90.00
#
_symmetry.space_group_name_H-M   'P 1'
#
loop_
_entity.id
_entity.type
_entity.pdbx_description
1 polymer ?
#
loop_
_entity_poly.entity_id
_entity_poly.type
_entity_poly.pdbx_seq_one_letter_code
_entity_poly.pdbx_strand_id
1 'polypeptide(L)'
;MTIITGTIRNRREFFYAYDLWSRGASQVEITEKVTVTSRTVERWVNMFRAAPKEETVKDQPFRLLNMNKYEMDWGDADSVITSRREYIKNGSMRWSGSYRNVPMPTAREVFWFFSLGKMQTFHPTSPPKGRTLPTQLLHDFVDRLVTYERETLFGQEPAVTEEELNEELEELQGRLFV
;
A
#
# COMPACT_ATOMS: atom_id res chain seq x y z
N MET A 1 2.09 -18.65 -17.21
CA MET A 1 2.03 -17.27 -16.71
C MET A 1 3.41 -16.68 -16.92
N THR A 2 3.60 -15.77 -17.88
CA THR A 2 4.93 -15.26 -18.23
C THR A 2 5.30 -14.17 -17.23
N ILE A 3 6.12 -14.53 -16.23
CA ILE A 3 6.69 -13.57 -15.29
C ILE A 3 7.55 -12.59 -16.09
N ILE A 4 7.32 -11.29 -15.95
CA ILE A 4 8.11 -10.27 -16.66
C ILE A 4 9.43 -10.09 -15.91
N THR A 5 10.44 -10.87 -16.26
CA THR A 5 11.72 -11.04 -15.53
C THR A 5 12.75 -9.94 -15.77
N GLY A 6 12.34 -8.68 -15.95
CA GLY A 6 13.28 -7.57 -16.12
C GLY A 6 13.62 -6.90 -14.79
N THR A 7 14.89 -6.84 -14.39
CA THR A 7 15.33 -6.06 -13.22
C THR A 7 15.04 -4.58 -13.43
N ILE A 8 14.29 -3.96 -12.52
CA ILE A 8 13.86 -2.57 -12.60
C ILE A 8 14.89 -1.67 -11.90
N ARG A 9 15.60 -0.84 -12.68
CA ARG A 9 16.68 0.04 -12.16
C ARG A 9 16.20 1.23 -11.33
N ASN A 10 15.02 1.78 -11.61
CA ASN A 10 14.42 2.90 -10.87
C ASN A 10 13.24 2.38 -10.05
N ARG A 11 13.54 1.51 -9.07
CA ARG A 11 12.54 0.71 -8.35
C ARG A 11 11.51 1.58 -7.61
N ARG A 12 11.98 2.64 -6.96
CA ARG A 12 11.12 3.61 -6.25
C ARG A 12 10.15 4.29 -7.21
N GLU A 13 10.65 4.83 -8.32
CA GLU A 13 9.86 5.51 -9.35
C GLU A 13 8.90 4.55 -10.05
N PHE A 14 9.28 3.28 -10.22
CA PHE A 14 8.42 2.25 -10.80
C PHE A 14 7.21 1.96 -9.91
N PHE A 15 7.41 1.71 -8.62
CA PHE A 15 6.29 1.44 -7.72
C PHE A 15 5.44 2.70 -7.46
N TYR A 16 6.05 3.88 -7.51
CA TYR A 16 5.30 5.12 -7.50
C TYR A 16 4.44 5.29 -8.75
N ALA A 17 4.99 5.00 -9.94
CA ALA A 17 4.24 4.99 -11.18
C ALA A 17 3.12 3.94 -11.19
N TYR A 18 3.35 2.77 -10.58
CA TYR A 18 2.34 1.73 -10.43
C TYR A 18 1.19 2.18 -9.53
N ASP A 19 1.47 2.82 -8.39
CA ASP A 19 0.43 3.39 -7.51
C ASP A 19 -0.39 4.47 -8.22
N LEU A 20 0.25 5.37 -8.97
CA LEU A 20 -0.46 6.36 -9.79
C LEU A 20 -1.35 5.69 -10.84
N TRP A 21 -0.82 4.69 -11.53
CA TRP A 21 -1.54 3.95 -12.57
C TRP A 21 -2.73 3.16 -12.01
N SER A 22 -2.58 2.49 -10.85
CA SER A 22 -3.66 1.73 -10.21
C SER A 22 -4.81 2.63 -9.74
N ARG A 23 -4.52 3.92 -9.51
CA ARG A 23 -5.50 4.98 -9.20
C ARG A 23 -6.12 5.62 -10.44
N GLY A 24 -5.72 5.20 -11.64
CA GLY A 24 -6.28 5.65 -12.92
C GLY A 24 -5.54 6.81 -13.58
N ALA A 25 -4.34 7.17 -13.11
CA ALA A 25 -3.53 8.18 -13.79
C ALA A 25 -3.15 7.70 -15.20
N SER A 26 -3.25 8.61 -16.16
CA SER A 26 -2.82 8.39 -17.53
C SER A 26 -1.29 8.32 -17.63
N GLN A 27 -0.78 7.74 -18.72
CA GLN A 27 0.66 7.70 -18.99
C GLN A 27 1.30 9.09 -19.02
N VAL A 28 0.57 10.10 -19.50
CA VAL A 28 1.04 11.50 -19.55
C VAL A 28 1.20 12.04 -18.14
N GLU A 29 0.18 11.92 -17.29
CA GLU A 29 0.24 12.36 -15.89
C GLU A 29 1.32 11.64 -15.08
N ILE A 30 1.52 10.34 -15.32
CA ILE A 30 2.60 9.58 -14.68
C ILE A 30 3.95 10.14 -15.12
N THR A 31 4.14 10.40 -16.42
CA THR A 31 5.38 10.95 -16.98
C THR A 31 5.73 12.29 -16.37
N GLU A 32 4.75 13.14 -16.09
CA GLU A 32 4.95 14.44 -15.43
C GLU A 32 5.37 14.33 -13.95
N LYS A 33 5.05 13.21 -13.30
CA LYS A 33 5.29 12.98 -11.86
C LYS A 33 6.55 12.18 -11.56
N VAL A 34 7.15 11.53 -12.54
CA VAL A 34 8.37 10.72 -12.37
C VAL A 34 9.55 11.33 -13.09
N THR A 35 10.75 11.06 -12.60
CA THR A 35 12.01 11.61 -13.13
C THR A 35 12.61 10.78 -14.28
N VAL A 36 11.84 9.83 -14.84
CA VAL A 36 12.28 8.94 -15.91
C VAL A 36 11.70 9.35 -17.27
N THR A 37 12.29 8.86 -18.36
CA THR A 37 11.84 9.18 -19.71
C THR A 37 10.44 8.65 -20.00
N SER A 38 9.68 9.34 -20.86
CA SER A 38 8.36 8.90 -21.33
C SER A 38 8.37 7.48 -21.90
N ARG A 39 9.43 7.11 -22.64
CA ARG A 39 9.65 5.74 -23.15
C ARG A 39 9.79 4.70 -22.03
N THR A 40 10.39 5.08 -20.91
CA THR A 40 10.49 4.20 -19.73
C THR A 40 9.12 4.02 -19.08
N VAL A 41 8.37 5.12 -18.92
CA VAL A 41 7.00 5.07 -18.38
C VAL A 41 6.08 4.23 -19.27
N GLU A 42 6.16 4.37 -20.59
CA GLU A 42 5.40 3.55 -21.54
C GLU A 42 5.66 2.06 -21.34
N ARG A 43 6.94 1.67 -21.20
CA ARG A 43 7.32 0.28 -20.91
C ARG A 43 6.72 -0.20 -19.59
N TRP A 44 6.80 0.61 -18.54
CA TRP A 44 6.22 0.28 -17.23
C TRP A 44 4.70 0.12 -17.29
N VAL A 45 3.99 1.04 -17.95
CA VAL A 45 2.53 0.95 -18.13
C VAL A 45 2.14 -0.32 -18.89
N ASN A 46 2.92 -0.74 -19.88
CA ASN A 46 2.70 -2.02 -20.56
C ASN A 46 2.93 -3.22 -19.64
N MET A 47 3.91 -3.17 -18.73
CA MET A 47 4.09 -4.18 -17.69
C MET A 47 2.90 -4.21 -16.72
N PHE A 48 2.41 -3.06 -16.28
CA PHE A 48 1.25 -2.96 -15.39
C PHE A 48 -0.01 -3.57 -16.00
N ARG A 49 -0.26 -3.30 -17.29
CA ARG A 49 -1.39 -3.87 -18.04
C ARG A 49 -1.29 -5.38 -18.24
N ALA A 50 -0.07 -5.91 -18.29
CA ALA A 50 0.19 -7.34 -18.47
C ALA A 50 0.15 -8.13 -17.14
N ALA A 51 0.16 -7.44 -16.00
CA ALA A 51 0.06 -8.07 -14.69
C ALA A 51 -1.34 -8.72 -14.49
N PRO A 52 -1.44 -9.76 -13.64
CA PRO A 52 -2.70 -10.45 -13.36
C PRO A 52 -3.79 -9.49 -12.86
N LYS A 53 -4.97 -9.55 -13.48
CA LYS A 53 -6.07 -8.62 -13.15
C LYS A 53 -6.56 -8.80 -11.72
N GLU A 54 -6.58 -10.03 -11.25
CA GLU A 54 -7.00 -10.42 -9.91
C GLU A 54 -6.13 -9.76 -8.83
N GLU A 55 -4.82 -9.66 -9.09
CA GLU A 55 -3.86 -9.02 -8.19
C GLU A 55 -3.86 -7.49 -8.30
N THR A 56 -3.90 -6.95 -9.52
CA THR A 56 -3.91 -5.49 -9.74
C THR A 56 -5.18 -4.81 -9.22
N VAL A 57 -6.32 -5.50 -9.19
CA VAL A 57 -7.57 -4.99 -8.59
C VAL A 57 -7.41 -4.74 -7.08
N LYS A 58 -6.52 -5.45 -6.38
CA LYS A 58 -6.24 -5.20 -4.96
C LYS A 58 -5.53 -3.87 -4.76
N ASP A 59 -4.77 -3.38 -5.75
CA ASP A 59 -4.06 -2.10 -5.70
C ASP A 59 -4.91 -0.89 -6.10
N GLN A 60 -6.17 -1.09 -6.49
CA GLN A 60 -7.10 0.00 -6.77
C GLN A 60 -7.62 0.64 -5.48
N PRO A 61 -8.07 1.91 -5.52
CA PRO A 61 -8.73 2.56 -4.39
C PRO A 61 -9.85 1.70 -3.80
N PHE A 62 -9.80 1.50 -2.49
CA PHE A 62 -10.78 0.68 -1.78
C PHE A 62 -12.18 1.28 -1.91
N ARG A 63 -13.17 0.40 -2.08
CA ARG A 63 -14.59 0.76 -2.17
C ARG A 63 -15.37 -0.10 -1.19
N LEU A 64 -16.07 0.54 -0.26
CA LEU A 64 -16.91 -0.12 0.76
C LEU A 64 -17.90 -1.12 0.14
N LEU A 65 -18.50 -0.77 -1.00
CA LEU A 65 -19.43 -1.61 -1.75
C LEU A 65 -18.86 -2.97 -2.18
N ASN A 66 -17.52 -3.10 -2.22
CA ASN A 66 -16.82 -4.30 -2.64
C ASN A 66 -16.25 -5.11 -1.46
N MET A 67 -16.65 -4.84 -0.22
CA MET A 67 -16.15 -5.52 0.98
C MET A 67 -16.51 -7.00 1.03
N ASN A 68 -17.70 -7.38 0.56
CA ASN A 68 -18.18 -8.76 0.62
C ASN A 68 -17.27 -9.74 -0.13
N LYS A 69 -16.47 -9.27 -1.11
CA LYS A 69 -15.62 -10.13 -1.93
C LYS A 69 -14.40 -10.71 -1.20
N TYR A 70 -14.10 -10.24 0.01
CA TYR A 70 -12.95 -10.73 0.80
C TYR A 70 -13.34 -11.69 1.92
N GLU A 71 -14.64 -11.98 2.11
CA GLU A 71 -15.12 -12.98 3.07
C GLU A 71 -14.63 -12.76 4.52
N MET A 72 -14.48 -11.49 4.93
CA MET A 72 -14.04 -11.09 6.27
C MET A 72 -15.18 -10.51 7.11
N ASP A 73 -15.06 -10.58 8.43
CA ASP A 73 -15.86 -9.75 9.34
C ASP A 73 -15.26 -8.34 9.37
N TRP A 74 -16.04 -7.38 8.86
CA TRP A 74 -15.57 -6.04 8.56
C TRP A 74 -15.71 -5.04 9.71
N GLY A 75 -16.16 -5.46 10.90
CA GLY A 75 -16.15 -4.65 12.12
C GLY A 75 -16.38 -3.14 11.90
N ASP A 76 -15.48 -2.31 12.42
CA ASP A 76 -15.47 -0.85 12.18
C ASP A 76 -14.52 -0.47 11.01
N ALA A 77 -14.95 -0.76 9.78
CA ALA A 77 -14.20 -0.44 8.57
C ALA A 77 -13.98 1.05 8.33
N ASP A 78 -14.91 1.88 8.77
CA ASP A 78 -14.75 3.33 8.65
C ASP A 78 -13.58 3.83 9.49
N SER A 79 -13.38 3.27 10.69
CA SER A 79 -12.21 3.63 11.51
C SER A 79 -10.88 3.19 10.89
N VAL A 80 -10.79 1.97 10.34
CA VAL A 80 -9.58 1.49 9.64
C VAL A 80 -9.23 2.40 8.46
N ILE A 81 -10.22 2.72 7.63
CA ILE A 81 -10.04 3.59 6.46
C ILE A 81 -9.62 4.99 6.91
N THR A 82 -10.27 5.53 7.94
CA THR A 82 -9.97 6.88 8.47
C THR A 82 -8.55 6.94 9.03
N SER A 83 -8.19 5.99 9.89
CA SER A 83 -6.86 5.87 10.48
C SER A 83 -5.77 5.78 9.40
N ARG A 84 -5.97 4.94 8.37
CA ARG A 84 -5.00 4.83 7.28
C ARG A 84 -4.90 6.11 6.45
N ARG A 85 -6.02 6.80 6.19
CA ARG A 85 -5.98 8.11 5.50
C ARG A 85 -5.21 9.15 6.31
N GLU A 86 -5.38 9.16 7.63
CA GLU A 86 -4.61 10.03 8.52
C GLU A 86 -3.12 9.69 8.53
N TYR A 87 -2.77 8.39 8.55
CA TYR A 87 -1.38 7.96 8.43
C TYR A 87 -0.77 8.38 7.09
N ILE A 88 -1.45 8.15 5.97
CA ILE A 88 -0.99 8.59 4.64
C ILE A 88 -0.80 10.12 4.64
N LYS A 89 -1.72 10.87 5.25
CA LYS A 89 -1.61 12.33 5.38
C LYS A 89 -0.37 12.74 6.18
N ASN A 90 -0.12 12.11 7.32
CA ASN A 90 0.96 12.48 8.26
C ASN A 90 2.33 11.95 7.84
N GLY A 91 2.37 10.82 7.13
CA GLY A 91 3.55 10.16 6.58
C GLY A 91 3.82 10.52 5.13
N SER A 92 2.94 11.29 4.47
CA SER A 92 3.20 11.79 3.12
C SER A 92 4.51 12.57 3.12
N MET A 93 5.52 12.00 2.46
CA MET A 93 6.19 12.65 1.35
C MET A 93 5.64 14.07 1.11
N ARG A 94 6.49 15.09 1.29
CA ARG A 94 6.31 16.53 1.03
C ARG A 94 5.72 16.91 -0.35
N TRP A 95 4.57 16.38 -0.76
CA TRP A 95 4.04 16.57 -2.11
C TRP A 95 2.57 16.96 -2.02
N SER A 96 2.41 18.27 -1.80
CA SER A 96 1.30 19.15 -2.18
C SER A 96 -0.14 18.76 -1.80
N GLY A 97 -0.70 19.52 -0.85
CA GLY A 97 -1.87 20.35 -1.13
C GLY A 97 -3.28 19.74 -0.95
N SER A 98 -4.03 20.34 -0.03
CA SER A 98 -5.49 20.24 0.18
C SER A 98 -6.02 18.98 0.86
N TYR A 99 -6.69 19.19 1.99
CA TYR A 99 -7.38 18.18 2.82
C TYR A 99 -8.47 17.38 2.07
N ARG A 100 -8.89 17.80 0.87
CA ARG A 100 -9.88 17.09 0.03
C ARG A 100 -9.26 16.01 -0.88
N ASN A 101 -7.93 15.90 -0.94
CA ASN A 101 -7.23 15.07 -1.92
C ASN A 101 -6.39 13.93 -1.31
N VAL A 102 -6.61 13.58 -0.03
CA VAL A 102 -5.89 12.43 0.55
C VAL A 102 -6.34 11.16 -0.20
N PRO A 103 -5.41 10.46 -0.88
CA PRO A 103 -5.76 9.29 -1.66
C PRO A 103 -6.43 8.24 -0.76
N MET A 104 -7.53 7.65 -1.25
CA MET A 104 -8.12 6.49 -0.59
C MET A 104 -7.07 5.38 -0.50
N PRO A 105 -6.98 4.65 0.63
CA PRO A 105 -6.13 3.47 0.69
C PRO A 105 -6.56 2.47 -0.37
N THR A 106 -5.60 1.71 -0.87
CA THR A 106 -5.83 0.59 -1.76
C THR A 106 -6.54 -0.54 -1.03
N ALA A 107 -7.20 -1.39 -1.82
CA ALA A 107 -7.87 -2.55 -1.29
C ALA A 107 -6.93 -3.52 -0.55
N ARG A 108 -5.69 -3.66 -1.03
CA ARG A 108 -4.63 -4.48 -0.47
C ARG A 108 -4.21 -3.99 0.91
N GLU A 109 -4.01 -2.68 1.06
CA GLU A 109 -3.71 -2.07 2.37
C GLU A 109 -4.85 -2.30 3.35
N VAL A 110 -6.09 -2.01 2.95
CA VAL A 110 -7.26 -2.20 3.83
C VAL A 110 -7.43 -3.67 4.22
N PHE A 111 -7.26 -4.60 3.27
CA PHE A 111 -7.30 -6.04 3.53
C PHE A 111 -6.27 -6.45 4.60
N TRP A 112 -5.02 -5.99 4.48
CA TRP A 112 -3.99 -6.32 5.46
C TRP A 112 -4.27 -5.69 6.83
N PHE A 113 -4.69 -4.42 6.89
CA PHE A 113 -5.10 -3.82 8.15
C PHE A 113 -6.22 -4.59 8.82
N PHE A 114 -7.18 -5.11 8.06
CA PHE A 114 -8.25 -5.93 8.60
C PHE A 114 -7.79 -7.32 9.04
N SER A 115 -6.92 -7.95 8.26
CA SER A 115 -6.42 -9.30 8.53
C SER A 115 -5.56 -9.34 9.78
N LEU A 116 -4.74 -8.30 9.95
CA LEU A 116 -3.88 -8.11 11.12
C LEU A 116 -4.65 -7.48 12.29
N GLY A 117 -5.68 -6.68 11.97
CA GLY A 117 -6.41 -5.80 12.87
C GLY A 117 -7.65 -6.39 13.53
N LYS A 118 -7.68 -7.69 13.85
CA LYS A 118 -8.53 -8.19 14.97
C LYS A 118 -8.18 -7.55 16.33
N MET A 119 -7.30 -6.54 16.33
CA MET A 119 -6.83 -5.73 17.43
C MET A 119 -7.80 -4.57 17.71
N GLN A 120 -8.13 -4.36 18.97
CA GLN A 120 -9.01 -3.31 19.52
C GLN A 120 -8.48 -1.86 19.34
N THR A 121 -7.70 -1.54 18.30
CA THR A 121 -6.78 -0.38 18.29
C THR A 121 -6.82 0.48 17.04
N PHE A 122 -8.01 0.73 16.49
CA PHE A 122 -8.23 1.88 15.59
C PHE A 122 -9.01 2.95 16.34
N HIS A 123 -8.49 3.43 17.46
CA HIS A 123 -9.01 4.63 18.10
C HIS A 123 -8.14 5.81 17.71
N PRO A 124 -8.70 6.84 17.05
CA PRO A 124 -7.98 8.07 16.76
C PRO A 124 -7.77 8.84 18.07
N THR A 125 -6.80 8.44 18.87
CA THR A 125 -6.29 9.25 19.98
C THR A 125 -4.98 9.87 19.55
N SER A 126 -4.95 11.19 19.44
CA SER A 126 -3.72 11.96 19.27
C SER A 126 -2.64 11.44 20.23
N PRO A 127 -1.43 11.10 19.74
CA PRO A 127 -0.42 10.55 20.62
C PRO A 127 -0.02 11.57 21.71
N PRO A 128 0.23 11.12 22.94
CA PRO A 128 1.10 11.87 23.84
C PRO A 128 2.43 12.15 23.12
N LYS A 129 2.94 13.39 23.21
CA LYS A 129 4.18 13.80 22.53
C LYS A 129 5.30 12.76 22.75
N GLY A 130 5.87 12.25 21.66
CA GLY A 130 7.10 11.45 21.68
C GLY A 130 6.95 9.93 21.74
N ARG A 131 5.74 9.36 21.58
CA ARG A 131 5.55 7.91 21.42
C ARG A 131 5.01 7.56 20.03
N THR A 132 5.62 6.58 19.37
CA THR A 132 5.07 5.94 18.16
C THR A 132 3.81 5.19 18.58
N LEU A 133 2.66 5.52 17.96
CA LEU A 133 1.41 4.82 18.30
C LEU A 133 1.51 3.35 17.87
N PRO A 134 0.94 2.41 18.66
CA PRO A 134 0.67 1.04 18.23
C PRO A 134 0.15 0.94 16.79
N THR A 135 -0.80 1.81 16.45
CA THR A 135 -1.40 1.93 15.11
C THR A 135 -0.39 2.38 14.03
N GLN A 136 0.60 3.20 14.38
CA GLN A 136 1.63 3.65 13.44
C GLN A 136 2.59 2.51 13.07
N LEU A 137 3.02 1.69 14.03
CA LEU A 137 3.83 0.50 13.76
C LEU A 137 3.09 -0.48 12.82
N LEU A 138 1.79 -0.67 13.04
CA LEU A 138 0.96 -1.49 12.15
C LEU A 138 0.90 -0.90 10.73
N HIS A 139 0.79 0.43 10.60
CA HIS A 139 0.82 1.07 9.29
C HIS A 139 2.17 0.91 8.58
N ASP A 140 3.28 1.08 9.29
CA ASP A 140 4.63 0.90 8.75
C ASP A 140 4.83 -0.56 8.27
N PHE A 141 4.36 -1.54 9.05
CA PHE A 141 4.45 -2.95 8.69
C PHE A 141 3.61 -3.30 7.45
N VAL A 142 2.37 -2.79 7.36
CA VAL A 142 1.53 -2.99 6.17
C VAL A 142 2.16 -2.38 4.91
N ASP A 143 2.87 -1.25 5.02
CA ASP A 143 3.58 -0.66 3.88
C ASP A 143 4.69 -1.59 3.36
N ARG A 144 5.40 -2.25 4.27
CA ARG A 144 6.43 -3.24 3.93
C ARG A 144 5.82 -4.48 3.27
N LEU A 145 4.75 -5.03 3.84
CA LEU A 145 4.00 -6.16 3.27
C LEU A 145 3.49 -5.86 1.86
N VAL A 146 2.81 -4.74 1.68
CA VAL A 146 2.27 -4.32 0.37
C VAL A 146 3.39 -4.13 -0.64
N THR A 147 4.53 -3.58 -0.21
CA THR A 147 5.70 -3.42 -1.08
C THR A 147 6.27 -4.78 -1.49
N TYR A 148 6.47 -5.70 -0.54
CA TYR A 148 6.91 -7.07 -0.81
C TYR A 148 6.00 -7.79 -1.81
N GLU A 149 4.68 -7.69 -1.64
CA GLU A 149 3.71 -8.31 -2.55
C GLU A 149 3.78 -7.72 -3.97
N ARG A 150 3.96 -6.40 -4.09
CA ARG A 150 4.13 -5.74 -5.39
C ARG A 150 5.45 -6.11 -6.05
N GLU A 151 6.51 -6.23 -5.28
CA GLU A 151 7.82 -6.67 -5.76
C GLU A 151 7.73 -8.08 -6.34
N THR A 152 7.08 -8.98 -5.61
CA THR A 152 6.79 -10.35 -6.06
C THR A 152 5.90 -10.37 -7.31
N LEU A 153 4.84 -9.54 -7.35
CA LEU A 153 3.93 -9.42 -8.50
C LEU A 153 4.66 -9.08 -9.79
N PHE A 154 5.69 -8.23 -9.72
CA PHE A 154 6.50 -7.81 -10.86
C PHE A 154 7.80 -8.61 -11.01
N GLY A 155 7.93 -9.75 -10.34
CA GLY A 155 9.11 -10.62 -10.43
C GLY A 155 10.42 -9.93 -10.04
N GLN A 156 10.34 -8.94 -9.15
CA GLN A 156 11.51 -8.27 -8.60
C GLN A 156 11.96 -9.03 -7.35
N GLU A 157 13.27 -9.19 -7.18
CA GLU A 157 13.84 -9.72 -5.93
C GLU A 157 13.44 -8.79 -4.78
N PRO A 158 12.64 -9.26 -3.81
CA PRO A 158 12.11 -8.40 -2.74
C PRO A 158 13.20 -7.74 -1.90
N ALA A 159 12.93 -6.53 -1.41
CA ALA A 159 13.89 -5.81 -0.57
C ALA A 159 14.00 -6.37 0.86
N VAL A 160 13.01 -7.17 1.25
CA VAL A 160 12.90 -7.86 2.54
C VAL A 160 12.51 -9.31 2.28
N THR A 161 12.96 -10.26 3.11
CA THR A 161 12.56 -11.66 2.95
C THR A 161 11.20 -11.94 3.61
N GLU A 162 10.62 -13.11 3.31
CA GLU A 162 9.39 -13.55 3.96
C GLU A 162 9.64 -13.83 5.46
N GLU A 163 10.80 -14.36 5.80
CA GLU A 163 11.23 -14.61 7.18
C GLU A 163 11.32 -13.31 7.99
N GLU A 164 11.92 -12.25 7.43
CA GLU A 164 12.02 -10.94 8.10
C GLU A 164 10.63 -10.34 8.38
N LEU A 165 9.67 -10.52 7.46
CA LEU A 165 8.29 -10.06 7.64
C LEU A 165 7.57 -10.86 8.73
N ASN A 166 7.82 -12.17 8.82
CA ASN A 166 7.23 -13.02 9.86
C ASN A 166 7.79 -12.67 11.24
N GLU A 167 9.10 -12.45 11.37
CA GLU A 167 9.72 -12.01 12.62
C GLU A 167 9.14 -10.65 13.09
N GLU A 168 9.02 -9.69 12.18
CA GLU A 168 8.42 -8.38 12.49
C GLU A 168 6.94 -8.50 12.89
N LEU A 169 6.19 -9.41 12.26
CA LEU A 169 4.80 -9.69 12.64
C LEU A 169 4.71 -10.25 14.06
N GLU A 170 5.57 -11.20 14.44
CA GLU A 170 5.62 -11.75 15.80
C GLU A 170 5.94 -10.67 16.83
N GLU A 171 6.93 -9.81 16.56
CA GLU A 171 7.25 -8.67 17.42
C GLU A 171 6.09 -7.69 17.54
N LEU A 172 5.42 -7.39 16.43
CA LEU A 172 4.28 -6.48 16.38
C LEU A 172 3.11 -7.04 17.22
N GLN A 173 2.80 -8.33 17.08
CA GLN A 173 1.80 -9.00 17.90
C GLN A 173 2.16 -8.93 19.39
N GLY A 174 3.42 -9.19 19.75
CA GLY A 174 3.90 -9.07 21.13
C GLY A 174 3.79 -7.65 21.72
N ARG A 175 3.80 -6.60 20.89
CA ARG A 175 3.64 -5.20 21.33
C ARG A 175 2.19 -4.72 21.35
N LEU A 176 1.32 -5.31 20.52
CA LEU A 176 -0.07 -4.88 20.35
C LEU A 176 -1.04 -5.65 21.26
N PHE A 177 -0.67 -6.83 21.74
CA PHE A 177 -1.51 -7.71 22.57
C PHE A 177 -1.10 -7.78 24.06
N VAL A 178 -0.26 -6.84 24.54
CA VAL A 178 0.12 -6.70 25.96
C VAL A 178 -0.58 -5.51 26.60
#